data_AF-A0A962WUM0-F1
#
_entry.id   AF-A0A962WUM0-F1
#
_cell.length_a   1.000
_cell.length_b   1.000
_cell.length_c   1.000
_cell.angle_alpha   90.00
_cell.angle_beta   90.00
_cell.angle_gamma   90.00
#
_symmetry.space_group_name_H-M   'P 1'
#
loop_
_entity.id
_entity.type
_entity.pdbx_description
1 polymer ?
#
loop_
_entity_poly.entity_id
_entity_poly.type
_entity_poly.pdbx_seq_one_letter_code
_entity_poly.pdbx_strand_id
1 'polypeptide(L)'
;MAEAIGRDESFELAFLTKKALKESYLADGRPWVVAYSGGKDSTLVLQLVYEVLVELGREAVKPVYIVSSDTQVEAPNIVDYIGTVLKAVLADARKRKIPLTYEIVRPIISETFWSKLIGRGYPPPTRWFRWCTTNMKIKPSRRAIDKITAEHGSVILLLGSRTAESSQRRKGMESRVKNFRNLNAHHEIPNSFVLAPIASWSDDEVWDYLFSNNPAPWNHTHDQMIGLYRQAVGGECPVVMDLSTPSCGGGRFGCWTCTVVKMDKSMEGFIQTGDEWMQPLADFRTWLKEYRERPDVRMERRRDGTEGPGPFTPAARKEVLARLFEQECAVGIQLISDDEIIFIQSAWSSEFDLNDSAIAVAAKYGRSVQRGTPMPLNDNEQSLLEDIAAEHGLNPDIVAKVLALETEFPNLDRWGARPDLRRKLSDLISVAESNEASTA
;
A
#
# COMPACT_ATOMS: atom_id res chain seq x y z
N MET A 1 31.54 8.09 31.79
CA MET A 1 30.99 6.99 32.63
C MET A 1 29.56 6.62 32.22
N ALA A 2 28.65 7.56 31.93
CA ALA A 2 27.30 7.23 31.45
C ALA A 2 27.27 6.53 30.08
N GLU A 3 28.13 6.92 29.13
CA GLU A 3 28.23 6.25 27.81
C GLU A 3 28.71 4.80 27.87
N ALA A 4 29.57 4.46 28.84
CA ALA A 4 30.07 3.10 29.00
C ALA A 4 29.00 2.18 29.62
N ILE A 5 28.15 2.72 30.51
CA ILE A 5 27.07 1.98 31.17
C ILE A 5 25.89 1.78 30.19
N GLY A 6 25.52 2.79 29.41
CA GLY A 6 24.44 2.67 28.40
C GLY A 6 24.79 1.74 27.23
N ARG A 7 26.08 1.67 26.83
CA ARG A 7 26.52 0.69 25.82
C ARG A 7 26.38 -0.75 26.32
N ASP A 8 26.74 -1.02 27.56
CA ASP A 8 26.74 -2.39 28.13
C ASP A 8 25.32 -2.95 28.21
N GLU A 9 24.34 -2.13 28.63
CA GLU A 9 22.92 -2.50 28.70
C GLU A 9 22.31 -2.79 27.31
N SER A 10 22.66 -1.99 26.28
CA SER A 10 22.19 -2.21 24.91
C SER A 10 22.71 -3.53 24.31
N PHE A 11 23.96 -3.88 24.58
CA PHE A 11 24.53 -5.17 24.19
C PHE A 11 23.86 -6.35 24.91
N GLU A 12 23.57 -6.22 26.20
CA GLU A 12 22.85 -7.24 26.97
C GLU A 12 21.43 -7.45 26.43
N LEU A 13 20.69 -6.37 26.15
CA LEU A 13 19.34 -6.44 25.59
C LEU A 13 19.33 -7.13 24.22
N ALA A 14 20.28 -6.78 23.34
CA ALA A 14 20.42 -7.41 22.04
C ALA A 14 20.75 -8.91 22.18
N PHE A 15 21.66 -9.27 23.09
CA PHE A 15 22.00 -10.66 23.38
C PHE A 15 20.80 -11.47 23.86
N LEU A 16 20.03 -10.96 24.83
CA LEU A 16 18.82 -11.60 25.34
C LEU A 16 17.76 -11.76 24.24
N THR A 17 17.59 -10.73 23.41
CA THR A 17 16.64 -10.76 22.28
C THR A 17 17.04 -11.83 21.25
N LYS A 18 18.33 -11.90 20.87
CA LYS A 18 18.83 -12.92 19.94
C LYS A 18 18.74 -14.33 20.52
N LYS A 19 19.01 -14.50 21.82
CA LYS A 19 18.83 -15.78 22.52
C LYS A 19 17.37 -16.25 22.46
N ALA A 20 16.42 -15.38 22.79
CA ALA A 20 14.99 -15.70 22.73
C ALA A 20 14.52 -16.01 21.30
N LEU A 21 15.03 -15.29 20.29
CA LEU A 21 14.79 -15.59 18.88
C LEU A 21 15.33 -16.97 18.51
N LYS A 22 16.57 -17.29 18.89
CA LYS A 22 17.19 -18.59 18.61
C LYS A 22 16.41 -19.75 19.23
N GLU A 23 16.02 -19.63 20.51
CA GLU A 23 15.18 -20.61 21.19
C GLU A 23 13.82 -20.79 20.48
N SER A 24 13.18 -19.68 20.09
CA SER A 24 11.92 -19.73 19.36
C SER A 24 12.05 -20.33 17.96
N TYR A 25 13.17 -20.07 17.27
CA TYR A 25 13.45 -20.60 15.94
C TYR A 25 13.59 -22.12 15.97
N LEU A 26 14.34 -22.66 16.94
CA LEU A 26 14.60 -24.10 17.07
C LEU A 26 13.43 -24.90 17.67
N ALA A 27 12.49 -24.24 18.35
CA ALA A 27 11.44 -24.93 19.10
C ALA A 27 10.34 -25.60 18.24
N ASP A 28 10.28 -25.36 16.93
CA ASP A 28 9.37 -26.07 16.01
C ASP A 28 9.80 -25.90 14.54
N GLY A 29 9.07 -26.46 13.58
CA GLY A 29 9.32 -26.31 12.14
C GLY A 29 8.50 -25.22 11.43
N ARG A 30 7.68 -24.43 12.13
CA ARG A 30 6.80 -23.43 11.49
C ARG A 30 7.64 -22.31 10.87
N PRO A 31 7.46 -21.99 9.58
CA PRO A 31 8.20 -20.92 8.94
C PRO A 31 7.94 -19.57 9.59
N TRP A 32 8.95 -18.71 9.51
CA TRP A 32 8.87 -17.35 10.02
C TRP A 32 8.53 -16.38 8.90
N VAL A 33 7.67 -15.42 9.20
CA VAL A 33 7.31 -14.33 8.29
C VAL A 33 7.69 -13.00 8.94
N VAL A 34 8.75 -12.37 8.47
CA VAL A 34 9.20 -11.05 8.92
C VAL A 34 8.41 -9.98 8.17
N ALA A 35 7.57 -9.22 8.87
CA ALA A 35 6.88 -8.07 8.29
C ALA A 35 7.85 -6.88 8.20
N TYR A 36 8.25 -6.52 6.98
CA TYR A 36 9.27 -5.50 6.74
C TYR A 36 8.69 -4.27 6.02
N SER A 37 8.85 -3.09 6.62
CA SER A 37 8.33 -1.83 6.06
C SER A 37 9.41 -0.82 5.69
N GLY A 38 10.70 -1.17 5.83
CA GLY A 38 11.80 -0.21 5.67
C GLY A 38 11.93 0.82 6.79
N GLY A 39 11.13 0.73 7.85
CA GLY A 39 11.29 1.59 9.03
C GLY A 39 12.31 1.01 10.00
N LYS A 40 12.88 1.85 10.87
CA LYS A 40 13.92 1.45 11.85
C LYS A 40 13.56 0.20 12.64
N ASP A 41 12.32 0.11 13.12
CA ASP A 41 11.87 -0.97 14.00
C ASP A 41 11.81 -2.30 13.22
N SER A 42 11.31 -2.27 11.98
CA SER A 42 11.28 -3.46 11.12
C SER A 42 12.67 -3.86 10.60
N THR A 43 13.56 -2.88 10.39
CA THR A 43 14.97 -3.11 10.02
C THR A 43 15.73 -3.77 11.15
N LEU A 44 15.52 -3.34 12.40
CA LEU A 44 16.10 -3.99 13.58
C LEU A 44 15.65 -5.44 13.71
N VAL A 45 14.34 -5.73 13.58
CA VAL A 45 13.84 -7.11 13.62
C VAL A 45 14.47 -7.95 12.53
N LEU A 46 14.53 -7.44 11.30
CA LEU A 46 15.19 -8.15 10.19
C LEU A 46 16.66 -8.42 10.48
N GLN A 47 17.39 -7.44 11.01
CA GLN A 47 18.79 -7.58 11.37
C GLN A 47 19.02 -8.64 12.45
N LEU A 48 18.29 -8.57 13.56
CA LEU A 48 18.38 -9.54 14.66
C LEU A 48 18.06 -10.96 14.19
N VAL A 49 17.01 -11.12 13.38
CA VAL A 49 16.66 -12.42 12.79
C VAL A 49 17.77 -12.93 11.88
N TYR A 50 18.31 -12.07 11.01
CA TYR A 50 19.38 -12.45 10.10
C TYR A 50 20.66 -12.86 10.85
N GLU A 51 21.04 -12.13 11.89
CA GLU A 51 22.18 -12.50 12.76
C GLU A 51 21.98 -13.87 13.39
N VAL A 52 20.79 -14.15 13.93
CA VAL A 52 20.46 -15.47 14.50
C VAL A 52 20.59 -16.58 13.43
N LEU A 53 20.13 -16.35 12.21
CA LEU A 53 20.26 -17.31 11.12
C LEU A 53 21.73 -17.55 10.73
N VAL A 54 22.55 -16.50 10.70
CA VAL A 54 23.99 -16.60 10.47
C VAL A 54 24.68 -17.38 11.59
N GLU A 55 24.36 -17.08 12.86
CA GLU A 55 24.90 -17.76 14.04
C GLU A 55 24.51 -19.25 14.10
N LEU A 56 23.32 -19.61 13.62
CA LEU A 56 22.85 -20.99 13.53
C LEU A 56 23.54 -21.78 12.40
N GLY A 57 24.03 -21.12 11.36
CA GLY A 57 24.72 -21.75 10.24
C GLY A 57 23.90 -22.90 9.62
N ARG A 58 24.39 -24.14 9.75
CA ARG A 58 23.72 -25.33 9.18
C ARG A 58 22.43 -25.73 9.89
N GLU A 59 22.21 -25.27 11.13
CA GLU A 59 20.97 -25.52 11.87
C GLU A 59 19.82 -24.62 11.39
N ALA A 60 20.12 -23.56 10.63
CA ALA A 60 19.12 -22.68 10.02
C ALA A 60 18.44 -23.36 8.82
N VAL A 61 17.59 -24.36 9.07
CA VAL A 61 16.88 -25.13 8.04
C VAL A 61 15.43 -24.67 7.82
N LYS A 62 14.83 -24.00 8.81
CA LYS A 62 13.45 -23.53 8.77
C LYS A 62 13.32 -22.34 7.79
N PRO A 63 12.35 -22.36 6.85
CA PRO A 63 12.15 -21.26 5.91
C PRO A 63 11.80 -19.95 6.62
N VAL A 64 12.38 -18.85 6.13
CA VAL A 64 12.08 -17.49 6.55
C VAL A 64 11.65 -16.66 5.34
N TYR A 65 10.48 -16.03 5.44
CA TYR A 65 9.92 -15.18 4.41
C TYR A 65 9.93 -13.74 4.91
N ILE A 66 10.46 -12.81 4.12
CA ILE A 66 10.29 -11.38 4.35
C ILE A 66 9.09 -10.93 3.52
N VAL A 67 8.06 -10.39 4.17
CA VAL A 67 6.90 -9.82 3.47
C VAL A 67 6.94 -8.32 3.62
N SER A 68 7.03 -7.61 2.49
CA SER A 68 7.00 -6.15 2.44
C SER A 68 5.82 -5.68 1.61
N SER A 69 5.08 -4.68 2.11
CA SER A 69 3.88 -4.17 1.44
C SER A 69 4.22 -2.89 0.68
N ASP A 70 4.08 -2.96 -0.64
CA ASP A 70 4.18 -1.81 -1.54
C ASP A 70 2.76 -1.28 -1.81
N THR A 71 2.47 -0.08 -1.30
CA THR A 71 1.16 0.57 -1.48
C THR A 71 1.04 1.31 -2.81
N GLN A 72 2.09 1.37 -3.63
CA GLN A 72 2.16 2.13 -4.89
C GLN A 72 1.98 3.65 -4.74
N VAL A 73 1.91 4.16 -3.51
CA VAL A 73 1.81 5.60 -3.19
C VAL A 73 2.74 6.01 -2.06
N GLU A 74 3.72 5.16 -1.72
CA GLU A 74 4.83 5.54 -0.83
C GLU A 74 5.66 6.65 -1.50
N ALA A 75 6.41 7.42 -0.71
CA ALA A 75 7.34 8.39 -1.29
C ALA A 75 8.39 7.66 -2.17
N PRO A 76 8.69 8.15 -3.40
CA PRO A 76 9.54 7.41 -4.35
C PRO A 76 10.92 7.01 -3.80
N ASN A 77 11.55 7.89 -3.03
CA ASN A 77 12.83 7.64 -2.36
C ASN A 77 12.80 6.45 -1.37
N ILE A 78 11.64 6.13 -0.79
CA ILE A 78 11.45 4.98 0.11
C ILE A 78 11.35 3.67 -0.65
N VAL A 79 10.70 3.67 -1.82
CA VAL A 79 10.51 2.45 -2.63
C VAL A 79 11.85 1.89 -3.09
N ASP A 80 12.73 2.75 -3.59
CA ASP A 80 14.06 2.36 -4.07
C ASP A 80 14.95 1.86 -2.93
N TYR A 81 14.88 2.50 -1.77
CA TYR A 81 15.58 2.08 -0.56
C TYR A 81 15.18 0.65 -0.15
N ILE A 82 13.88 0.37 -0.01
CA ILE A 82 13.38 -0.96 0.41
C ILE A 82 13.81 -2.02 -0.60
N GLY A 83 13.67 -1.74 -1.89
CA GLY A 83 14.07 -2.67 -2.95
C GLY A 83 15.56 -3.00 -2.92
N THR A 84 16.41 -2.01 -2.63
CA THR A 84 17.87 -2.17 -2.54
C THR A 84 18.26 -3.04 -1.36
N VAL A 85 17.70 -2.77 -0.17
CA VAL A 85 17.98 -3.57 1.04
C VAL A 85 17.56 -5.03 0.86
N LEU A 86 16.34 -5.28 0.36
CA LEU A 86 15.84 -6.65 0.16
C LEU A 86 16.69 -7.44 -0.85
N LYS A 87 17.14 -6.79 -1.93
CA LYS A 87 18.08 -7.41 -2.89
C LYS A 87 19.42 -7.75 -2.23
N ALA A 88 19.97 -6.86 -1.42
CA ALA A 88 21.23 -7.09 -0.70
C ALA A 88 21.12 -8.25 0.29
N VAL A 89 20.06 -8.27 1.10
CA VAL A 89 19.76 -9.35 2.07
C VAL A 89 19.66 -10.71 1.35
N LEU A 90 18.89 -10.78 0.24
CA LEU A 90 18.73 -12.02 -0.50
C LEU A 90 20.03 -12.48 -1.17
N ALA A 91 20.84 -11.55 -1.69
CA ALA A 91 22.12 -11.86 -2.30
C ALA A 91 23.09 -12.48 -1.28
N ASP A 92 23.18 -11.94 -0.07
CA ASP A 92 24.01 -12.50 1.00
C ASP A 92 23.43 -13.83 1.54
N ALA A 93 22.12 -13.92 1.72
CA ALA A 93 21.45 -15.14 2.17
C ALA A 93 21.73 -16.33 1.24
N ARG A 94 21.69 -16.10 -0.08
CA ARG A 94 22.02 -17.11 -1.09
C ARG A 94 23.48 -17.56 -1.01
N LYS A 95 24.43 -16.64 -0.81
CA LYS A 95 25.85 -16.98 -0.63
C LYS A 95 26.07 -17.85 0.59
N ARG A 96 25.37 -17.56 1.69
CA ARG A 96 25.46 -18.29 2.97
C ARG A 96 24.57 -19.53 3.04
N LYS A 97 23.75 -19.79 2.01
CA LYS A 97 22.74 -20.87 1.96
C LYS A 97 21.71 -20.78 3.10
N ILE A 98 21.37 -19.57 3.53
CA ILE A 98 20.29 -19.32 4.50
C ILE A 98 18.95 -19.45 3.76
N PRO A 99 17.95 -20.18 4.30
CA PRO A 99 16.65 -20.40 3.67
C PRO A 99 15.74 -19.18 3.83
N LEU A 100 16.19 -18.04 3.31
CA LEU A 100 15.50 -16.76 3.38
C LEU A 100 15.07 -16.30 1.99
N THR A 101 13.80 -15.94 1.86
CA THR A 101 13.21 -15.35 0.65
C THR A 101 12.45 -14.08 1.00
N TYR A 102 12.12 -13.27 -0.01
CA TYR A 102 11.25 -12.11 0.19
C TYR A 102 10.15 -12.06 -0.87
N GLU A 103 9.02 -11.47 -0.50
CA GLU A 103 7.90 -11.15 -1.39
C GLU A 103 7.46 -9.70 -1.14
N ILE A 104 7.42 -8.91 -2.22
CA ILE A 104 6.82 -7.58 -2.20
C ILE A 104 5.37 -7.73 -2.64
N VAL A 105 4.45 -7.53 -1.70
CA VAL A 105 3.01 -7.65 -1.93
C VAL A 105 2.42 -6.31 -2.34
N ARG A 106 1.48 -6.35 -3.29
CA ARG A 106 0.80 -5.16 -3.82
C ARG A 106 -0.73 -5.33 -3.77
N PRO A 107 -1.50 -4.24 -3.62
CA PRO A 107 -2.94 -4.30 -3.84
C PRO A 107 -3.25 -4.78 -5.27
N ILE A 108 -4.33 -5.56 -5.42
CA ILE A 108 -4.90 -5.79 -6.75
C ILE A 108 -5.45 -4.47 -7.29
N ILE A 109 -5.58 -4.32 -8.61
CA ILE A 109 -5.97 -3.06 -9.26
C ILE A 109 -7.20 -2.43 -8.60
N SER A 110 -8.27 -3.20 -8.35
CA SER A 110 -9.50 -2.70 -7.71
C SER A 110 -9.36 -2.18 -6.27
N GLU A 111 -8.22 -2.41 -5.64
CA GLU A 111 -7.86 -2.06 -4.25
C GLU A 111 -6.81 -0.95 -4.16
N THR A 112 -6.23 -0.52 -5.28
CA THR A 112 -5.22 0.56 -5.31
C THR A 112 -5.83 1.91 -4.93
N PHE A 113 -4.96 2.88 -4.62
CA PHE A 113 -5.38 4.20 -4.17
C PHE A 113 -6.23 4.91 -5.23
N TRP A 114 -5.75 4.98 -6.47
CA TRP A 114 -6.41 5.70 -7.55
C TRP A 114 -7.66 4.97 -8.04
N SER A 115 -7.64 3.64 -8.09
CA SER A 115 -8.84 2.85 -8.41
C SER A 115 -9.98 3.08 -7.41
N LYS A 116 -9.67 3.18 -6.11
CA LYS A 116 -10.68 3.50 -5.09
C LYS A 116 -11.11 4.96 -5.14
N LEU A 117 -10.16 5.88 -5.17
CA LEU A 117 -10.45 7.32 -5.06
C LEU A 117 -11.05 7.88 -6.35
N ILE A 118 -10.39 7.67 -7.49
CA ILE A 118 -10.81 8.20 -8.80
C ILE A 118 -11.83 7.27 -9.43
N GLY A 119 -11.56 5.96 -9.47
CA GLY A 119 -12.47 4.99 -10.11
C GLY A 119 -13.80 4.88 -9.38
N ARG A 120 -13.74 4.60 -8.06
CA ARG A 120 -14.92 4.39 -7.21
C ARG A 120 -15.35 5.62 -6.41
N GLY A 121 -14.69 6.77 -6.55
CA GLY A 121 -15.08 8.00 -5.84
C GLY A 121 -14.90 7.96 -4.33
N TYR A 122 -14.07 7.07 -3.78
CA TYR A 122 -13.86 7.04 -2.33
C TYR A 122 -13.22 8.35 -1.88
N PRO A 123 -13.71 8.99 -0.80
CA PRO A 123 -13.03 10.16 -0.27
C PRO A 123 -11.63 9.77 0.24
N PRO A 124 -10.65 10.69 0.17
CA PRO A 124 -9.32 10.49 0.73
C PRO A 124 -9.39 10.05 2.20
N PRO A 125 -8.48 9.17 2.67
CA PRO A 125 -8.55 8.60 4.01
C PRO A 125 -8.61 9.64 5.13
N THR A 126 -9.48 9.41 6.11
CA THR A 126 -9.62 10.21 7.33
C THR A 126 -9.28 9.39 8.58
N ARG A 127 -9.27 9.99 9.76
CA ARG A 127 -9.02 9.25 11.02
C ARG A 127 -10.02 8.09 11.21
N TRP A 128 -11.26 8.29 10.80
CA TRP A 128 -12.38 7.37 10.98
C TRP A 128 -12.64 6.47 9.76
N PHE A 129 -12.15 6.87 8.59
CA PHE A 129 -12.35 6.14 7.34
C PHE A 129 -11.00 5.84 6.66
N ARG A 130 -10.29 4.84 7.21
CA ARG A 130 -8.93 4.43 6.78
C ARG A 130 -8.97 3.21 5.86
N TRP A 131 -9.69 3.32 4.75
CA TRP A 131 -9.82 2.22 3.79
C TRP A 131 -8.49 1.80 3.15
N CYS A 132 -7.51 2.70 3.07
CA CYS A 132 -6.18 2.42 2.51
C CYS A 132 -5.42 1.36 3.32
N THR A 133 -5.52 1.38 4.66
CA THR A 133 -4.85 0.37 5.51
C THR A 133 -5.33 -1.03 5.18
N THR A 134 -6.64 -1.24 5.12
CA THR A 134 -7.21 -2.56 4.84
C THR A 134 -6.89 -3.02 3.42
N ASN A 135 -7.16 -2.17 2.42
CA ASN A 135 -7.05 -2.56 1.02
C ASN A 135 -5.60 -2.68 0.53
N MET A 136 -4.71 -1.81 1.02
CA MET A 136 -3.38 -1.66 0.45
C MET A 136 -2.27 -2.23 1.34
N LYS A 137 -2.52 -2.48 2.63
CA LYS A 137 -1.54 -3.07 3.56
C LYS A 137 -1.97 -4.43 4.09
N ILE A 138 -3.17 -4.54 4.66
CA ILE A 138 -3.64 -5.76 5.32
C ILE A 138 -3.94 -6.87 4.31
N LYS A 139 -4.82 -6.61 3.33
CA LYS A 139 -5.24 -7.64 2.36
C LYS A 139 -4.08 -8.21 1.52
N PRO A 140 -3.15 -7.41 0.96
CA PRO A 140 -2.03 -7.95 0.19
C PRO A 140 -1.13 -8.84 1.04
N SER A 141 -0.77 -8.38 2.24
CA SER A 141 0.04 -9.14 3.18
C SER A 141 -0.66 -10.44 3.61
N ARG A 142 -1.97 -10.36 3.87
CA ARG A 142 -2.78 -11.53 4.22
C ARG A 142 -2.79 -12.58 3.12
N ARG A 143 -2.95 -12.19 1.84
CA ARG A 143 -2.91 -13.13 0.70
C ARG A 143 -1.59 -13.91 0.64
N ALA A 144 -0.46 -13.23 0.86
CA ALA A 144 0.85 -13.89 0.90
C ALA A 144 1.00 -14.81 2.13
N ILE A 145 0.57 -14.35 3.31
CA ILE A 145 0.62 -15.15 4.53
C ILE A 145 -0.29 -16.38 4.42
N ASP A 146 -1.49 -16.23 3.86
CA ASP A 146 -2.44 -17.34 3.63
C ASP A 146 -1.84 -18.38 2.68
N LYS A 147 -1.11 -17.97 1.64
CA LYS A 147 -0.39 -18.87 0.74
C LYS A 147 0.68 -19.68 1.47
N ILE A 148 1.51 -19.02 2.29
CA ILE A 148 2.54 -19.69 3.10
C ILE A 148 1.89 -20.62 4.13
N THR A 149 0.80 -20.19 4.74
CA THR A 149 0.06 -20.99 5.74
C THR A 149 -0.61 -22.21 5.10
N ALA A 150 -1.10 -22.09 3.87
CA ALA A 150 -1.66 -23.22 3.12
C ALA A 150 -0.59 -24.27 2.76
N GLU A 151 0.64 -23.83 2.48
CA GLU A 151 1.77 -24.71 2.18
C GLU A 151 2.35 -25.40 3.43
N HIS A 152 2.48 -24.67 4.54
CA HIS A 152 3.18 -25.14 5.75
C HIS A 152 2.27 -25.47 6.94
N GLY A 153 0.96 -25.27 6.81
CA GLY A 153 -0.07 -25.49 7.83
C GLY A 153 -0.15 -24.41 8.92
N SER A 154 0.97 -23.80 9.34
CA SER A 154 1.02 -22.73 10.35
C SER A 154 2.28 -21.88 10.21
N VAL A 155 2.20 -20.61 10.62
CA VAL A 155 3.31 -19.64 10.53
C VAL A 155 3.52 -18.84 11.81
N ILE A 156 4.71 -18.25 11.98
CA ILE A 156 5.01 -17.27 13.03
C ILE A 156 5.36 -15.92 12.37
N LEU A 157 4.51 -14.91 12.59
CA LEU A 157 4.70 -13.54 12.14
C LEU A 157 5.58 -12.77 13.13
N LEU A 158 6.68 -12.21 12.64
CA LEU A 158 7.58 -11.35 13.40
C LEU A 158 7.27 -9.88 13.09
N LEU A 159 6.90 -9.11 14.13
CA LEU A 159 6.50 -7.70 14.01
C LEU A 159 7.41 -6.79 14.84
N GLY A 160 7.82 -5.65 14.27
CA GLY A 160 8.58 -4.60 14.96
C GLY A 160 7.74 -3.70 15.88
N SER A 161 6.70 -4.24 16.54
CA SER A 161 5.84 -3.46 17.45
C SER A 161 6.48 -3.31 18.83
N ARG A 162 6.47 -2.11 19.41
CA ARG A 162 7.04 -1.83 20.74
C ARG A 162 6.02 -1.24 21.70
N THR A 163 6.15 -1.58 22.99
CA THR A 163 5.31 -1.06 24.07
C THR A 163 5.58 0.41 24.38
N ALA A 164 6.75 0.93 23.98
CA ALA A 164 7.13 2.33 24.09
C ALA A 164 6.53 3.22 22.98
N GLU A 165 5.95 2.66 21.90
CA GLU A 165 5.47 3.48 20.77
C GLU A 165 4.25 4.36 21.11
N SER A 166 3.30 3.87 21.92
CA SER A 166 2.18 4.65 22.44
C SER A 166 1.45 3.93 23.56
N SER A 167 0.75 4.68 24.42
CA SER A 167 -0.08 4.12 25.50
C SER A 167 -1.17 3.18 24.98
N GLN A 168 -1.76 3.48 23.82
CA GLN A 168 -2.75 2.62 23.16
C GLN A 168 -2.13 1.33 22.64
N ARG A 169 -0.93 1.39 22.04
CA ARG A 169 -0.22 0.19 21.58
C ARG A 169 0.19 -0.70 22.74
N ARG A 170 0.69 -0.11 23.83
CA ARG A 170 1.01 -0.85 25.06
C ARG A 170 -0.20 -1.65 25.55
N LYS A 171 -1.34 -0.98 25.78
CA LYS A 171 -2.59 -1.64 26.20
C LYS A 171 -3.01 -2.75 25.24
N GLY A 172 -2.92 -2.52 23.93
CA GLY A 172 -3.28 -3.50 22.91
C GLY A 172 -2.31 -4.68 22.77
N MET A 173 -1.06 -4.54 23.23
CA MET A 173 -0.06 -5.62 23.28
C MET A 173 -0.18 -6.42 24.59
N GLU A 174 -0.39 -5.74 25.71
CA GLU A 174 -0.54 -6.35 27.04
C GLU A 174 -1.85 -7.11 27.20
N SER A 175 -2.91 -6.70 26.52
CA SER A 175 -4.21 -7.40 26.55
C SER A 175 -4.22 -8.74 25.82
N ARG A 176 -3.18 -9.07 25.05
CA ARG A 176 -3.11 -10.30 24.28
C ARG A 176 -2.70 -11.46 25.17
N VAL A 177 -3.47 -12.54 25.14
CA VAL A 177 -3.08 -13.80 25.79
C VAL A 177 -1.90 -14.39 25.04
N LYS A 178 -0.78 -14.53 25.75
CA LYS A 178 0.45 -15.11 25.22
C LYS A 178 0.65 -16.51 25.79
N ASN A 179 1.21 -17.41 24.98
CA ASN A 179 1.62 -18.71 25.45
C ASN A 179 2.99 -18.66 26.16
N PHE A 180 3.46 -19.81 26.64
CA PHE A 180 4.77 -19.94 27.30
C PHE A 180 5.97 -19.52 26.43
N ARG A 181 5.80 -19.40 25.11
CA ARG A 181 6.81 -18.93 24.15
C ARG A 181 6.65 -17.45 23.80
N ASN A 182 5.85 -16.70 24.56
CA ASN A 182 5.54 -15.29 24.32
C ASN A 182 4.86 -15.05 22.95
N LEU A 183 4.24 -16.07 22.37
CA LEU A 183 3.48 -15.98 21.11
C LEU A 183 2.01 -15.72 21.41
N ASN A 184 1.37 -14.86 20.63
CA ASN A 184 -0.09 -14.70 20.63
C ASN A 184 -0.68 -15.18 19.30
N ALA A 185 -1.90 -15.72 19.31
CA ALA A 185 -2.60 -16.02 18.06
C ALA A 185 -2.90 -14.72 17.30
N HIS A 186 -2.83 -14.77 15.96
CA HIS A 186 -3.30 -13.66 15.13
C HIS A 186 -4.83 -13.67 15.10
N HIS A 187 -5.45 -12.51 15.37
CA HIS A 187 -6.91 -12.42 15.49
C HIS A 187 -7.64 -12.61 14.16
N GLU A 188 -7.02 -12.17 13.06
CA GLU A 188 -7.61 -12.21 11.72
C GLU A 188 -7.10 -13.32 10.81
N ILE A 189 -5.97 -13.99 11.11
CA ILE A 189 -5.30 -14.94 10.21
C ILE A 189 -5.27 -16.30 10.92
N PRO A 190 -6.11 -17.27 10.50
CA PRO A 190 -6.13 -18.60 11.08
C PRO A 190 -4.74 -19.25 11.03
N ASN A 191 -4.41 -20.07 12.04
CA ASN A 191 -3.15 -20.82 12.14
C ASN A 191 -1.87 -19.97 12.09
N SER A 192 -1.98 -18.67 12.32
CA SER A 192 -0.84 -17.75 12.43
C SER A 192 -0.62 -17.32 13.87
N PHE A 193 0.63 -17.33 14.31
CA PHE A 193 1.07 -16.76 15.59
C PHE A 193 1.84 -15.47 15.36
N VAL A 194 1.90 -14.61 16.36
CA VAL A 194 2.65 -13.34 16.33
C VAL A 194 3.68 -13.35 17.43
N LEU A 195 4.89 -12.89 17.10
CA LEU A 195 5.97 -12.59 18.01
C LEU A 195 6.45 -11.15 17.78
N ALA A 196 6.56 -10.38 18.86
CA ALA A 196 7.11 -9.03 18.83
C ALA A 196 8.45 -9.04 19.59
N PRO A 197 9.57 -9.38 18.91
CA PRO A 197 10.84 -9.63 19.59
C PRO A 197 11.42 -8.38 20.26
N ILE A 198 11.12 -7.20 19.71
CA ILE A 198 11.61 -5.92 20.22
C ILE A 198 10.59 -5.19 21.11
N ALA A 199 9.59 -5.91 21.64
CA ALA A 199 8.47 -5.29 22.38
C ALA A 199 8.90 -4.40 23.55
N SER A 200 10.00 -4.74 24.22
CA SER A 200 10.57 -4.02 25.36
C SER A 200 11.56 -2.92 24.96
N TRP A 201 11.94 -2.81 23.70
CA TRP A 201 12.98 -1.88 23.27
C TRP A 201 12.48 -0.42 23.28
N SER A 202 13.33 0.49 23.72
CA SER A 202 13.15 1.93 23.64
C SER A 202 13.43 2.46 22.22
N ASP A 203 13.21 3.75 21.96
CA ASP A 203 13.58 4.32 20.65
C ASP A 203 15.10 4.45 20.50
N ASP A 204 15.76 4.86 21.58
CA ASP A 204 17.21 5.08 21.62
C ASP A 204 17.96 3.76 21.47
N GLU A 205 17.53 2.69 22.14
CA GLU A 205 18.12 1.35 22.00
C GLU A 205 18.05 0.82 20.56
N VAL A 206 16.93 1.08 19.87
CA VAL A 206 16.76 0.68 18.47
C VAL A 206 17.78 1.41 17.59
N TRP A 207 17.91 2.71 17.78
CA TRP A 207 18.87 3.52 17.02
C TRP A 207 20.31 3.15 17.35
N ASP A 208 20.66 3.07 18.62
CA ASP A 208 22.00 2.73 19.10
C ASP A 208 22.48 1.41 18.53
N TYR A 209 21.61 0.39 18.49
CA TYR A 209 21.94 -0.89 17.89
C TYR A 209 22.13 -0.78 16.37
N LEU A 210 21.22 -0.11 15.66
CA LEU A 210 21.33 0.06 14.20
C LEU A 210 22.58 0.87 13.80
N PHE A 211 22.97 1.86 14.60
CA PHE A 211 24.21 2.62 14.37
C PHE A 211 25.46 1.81 14.71
N SER A 212 25.46 1.12 15.85
CA SER A 212 26.62 0.34 16.31
C SER A 212 26.88 -0.90 15.46
N ASN A 213 25.85 -1.42 14.79
CA ASN A 213 25.93 -2.58 13.91
C ASN A 213 25.69 -2.20 12.43
N ASN A 214 26.37 -1.13 12.00
CA ASN A 214 26.41 -0.64 10.62
C ASN A 214 27.85 -0.78 10.07
N PRO A 215 28.11 -1.52 8.97
CA PRO A 215 27.15 -2.14 8.06
C PRO A 215 26.40 -3.32 8.68
N ALA A 216 25.20 -3.58 8.18
CA ALA A 216 24.42 -4.74 8.55
C ALA A 216 25.12 -6.05 8.13
N PRO A 217 24.75 -7.22 8.68
CA PRO A 217 25.43 -8.50 8.41
C PRO A 217 25.42 -8.95 6.94
N TRP A 218 24.50 -8.42 6.12
CA TRP A 218 24.44 -8.62 4.67
C TRP A 218 25.30 -7.61 3.87
N ASN A 219 26.24 -6.94 4.54
CA ASN A 219 27.22 -6.01 3.99
C ASN A 219 26.60 -4.84 3.20
N HIS A 220 25.51 -4.28 3.73
CA HIS A 220 24.87 -3.05 3.24
C HIS A 220 24.67 -2.10 4.42
N THR A 221 24.88 -0.80 4.20
CA THR A 221 24.78 0.18 5.28
C THR A 221 23.34 0.64 5.52
N HIS A 222 23.10 1.16 6.72
CA HIS A 222 21.83 1.81 7.08
C HIS A 222 21.81 3.30 6.74
N ASP A 223 22.84 3.83 6.09
CA ASP A 223 23.05 5.27 5.91
C ASP A 223 21.92 5.93 5.14
N GLN A 224 21.36 5.25 4.13
CA GLN A 224 20.22 5.75 3.38
C GLN A 224 18.98 5.88 4.28
N MET A 225 18.68 4.86 5.10
CA MET A 225 17.58 4.92 6.07
C MET A 225 17.79 6.03 7.09
N ILE A 226 19.00 6.13 7.64
CA ILE A 226 19.37 7.17 8.59
C ILE A 226 19.18 8.55 7.94
N GLY A 227 19.67 8.74 6.73
CA GLY A 227 19.51 9.97 5.94
C GLY A 227 18.03 10.35 5.77
N LEU A 228 17.18 9.40 5.42
CA LEU A 228 15.72 9.62 5.30
C LEU A 228 15.11 10.08 6.63
N TYR A 229 15.49 9.47 7.77
CA TYR A 229 15.05 9.92 9.10
C TYR A 229 15.58 11.33 9.45
N ARG A 230 16.81 11.68 9.07
CA ARG A 230 17.34 13.04 9.29
C ARG A 230 16.59 14.08 8.47
N GLN A 231 16.36 13.79 7.20
CA GLN A 231 15.64 14.67 6.29
C GLN A 231 14.18 14.86 6.72
N ALA A 232 13.51 13.78 7.12
CA ALA A 232 12.11 13.84 7.58
C ALA A 232 11.89 14.68 8.85
N VAL A 233 12.96 15.08 9.56
CA VAL A 233 12.92 15.97 10.73
C VAL A 233 13.43 17.38 10.37
N GLY A 234 13.72 17.67 9.10
CA GLY A 234 14.19 18.98 8.63
C GLY A 234 15.69 19.17 8.71
N GLY A 235 16.48 18.09 8.69
CA GLY A 235 17.95 18.14 8.65
C GLY A 235 18.63 18.36 10.01
N GLU A 236 17.92 18.90 11.00
CA GLU A 236 18.38 19.01 12.39
C GLU A 236 18.17 17.69 13.14
N CYS A 237 18.91 16.66 12.73
CA CYS A 237 19.07 15.45 13.54
C CYS A 237 20.53 15.46 14.03
N PRO A 238 20.78 15.92 15.27
CA PRO A 238 22.07 15.69 15.91
C PRO A 238 22.19 14.18 16.02
N VAL A 239 23.01 13.61 15.12
CA VAL A 239 23.45 12.23 15.19
C VAL A 239 23.85 11.99 16.64
N VAL A 240 23.18 11.06 17.32
CA VAL A 240 23.36 10.81 18.75
C VAL A 240 24.83 10.44 18.99
N MET A 241 25.65 11.46 19.28
CA MET A 241 26.97 11.34 19.88
C MET A 241 26.90 11.73 21.36
N ASP A 242 25.73 12.13 21.86
CA ASP A 242 25.52 12.52 23.26
C ASP A 242 24.12 12.08 23.73
N LEU A 243 24.10 11.28 24.81
CA LEU A 243 22.92 10.72 25.50
C LEU A 243 21.95 11.78 26.03
N SER A 244 22.33 13.06 26.00
CA SER A 244 21.50 14.19 26.44
C SER A 244 20.60 14.77 25.35
N THR A 245 20.74 14.33 24.09
CA THR A 245 20.02 14.92 22.94
C THR A 245 18.82 14.06 22.52
N PRO A 246 17.61 14.65 22.31
CA PRO A 246 16.43 13.88 21.92
C PRO A 246 16.65 13.11 20.61
N SER A 247 16.32 11.82 20.60
CA SER A 247 16.48 11.00 19.40
C SER A 247 15.54 11.41 18.26
N CYS A 248 15.97 11.12 17.03
CA CYS A 248 15.26 11.44 15.79
C CYS A 248 13.99 10.58 15.57
N GLY A 249 13.47 9.96 16.64
CA GLY A 249 12.32 9.04 16.69
C GLY A 249 10.96 9.63 16.31
N GLY A 250 10.89 10.94 16.03
CA GLY A 250 9.64 11.62 15.65
C GLY A 250 9.26 11.49 14.17
N GLY A 251 10.24 11.27 13.27
CA GLY A 251 10.00 11.18 11.83
C GLY A 251 9.32 9.86 11.44
N ARG A 252 8.12 9.92 10.86
CA ARG A 252 7.48 8.74 10.23
C ARG A 252 7.19 9.09 8.79
N PHE A 253 7.89 8.43 7.87
CA PHE A 253 7.57 8.49 6.44
C PHE A 253 6.43 7.51 6.12
N GLY A 254 5.61 7.89 5.16
CA GLY A 254 4.52 7.06 4.65
C GLY A 254 4.12 7.52 3.26
N CYS A 255 2.86 7.26 2.89
CA CYS A 255 2.38 7.64 1.58
C CYS A 255 2.24 9.16 1.41
N TRP A 256 2.73 9.69 0.29
CA TRP A 256 2.67 11.12 -0.02
C TRP A 256 1.23 11.62 -0.19
N THR A 257 0.29 10.72 -0.47
CA THR A 257 -1.15 10.99 -0.56
C THR A 257 -1.87 11.00 0.79
N CYS A 258 -1.17 10.87 1.93
CA CYS A 258 -1.80 10.72 3.24
C CYS A 258 -2.53 11.98 3.72
N THR A 259 -3.86 11.96 3.65
CA THR A 259 -4.73 13.07 4.09
C THR A 259 -5.22 12.93 5.54
N VAL A 260 -4.74 11.94 6.30
CA VAL A 260 -5.15 11.69 7.70
C VAL A 260 -4.49 12.69 8.65
N VAL A 261 -3.24 13.04 8.40
CA VAL A 261 -2.48 14.00 9.22
C VAL A 261 -2.77 15.43 8.79
N LYS A 262 -2.55 16.41 9.68
CA LYS A 262 -2.72 17.82 9.31
C LYS A 262 -1.77 18.17 8.17
N MET A 263 -0.51 17.83 8.39
CA MET A 263 0.65 18.26 7.65
C MET A 263 1.59 17.06 7.58
N ASP A 264 2.18 16.82 6.41
CA ASP A 264 3.15 15.75 6.24
C ASP A 264 4.55 16.30 6.52
N LYS A 265 4.96 16.22 7.78
CA LYS A 265 6.27 16.71 8.22
C LYS A 265 7.42 16.03 7.50
N SER A 266 7.25 14.78 7.09
CA SER A 266 8.31 14.03 6.40
C SER A 266 8.54 14.58 5.00
N MET A 267 7.45 14.85 4.26
CA MET A 267 7.52 15.46 2.94
C MET A 267 8.03 16.90 3.00
N GLU A 268 7.61 17.69 3.99
CA GLU A 268 8.15 19.03 4.23
C GLU A 268 9.66 18.99 4.54
N GLY A 269 10.08 18.04 5.36
CA GLY A 269 11.49 17.82 5.66
C GLY A 269 12.31 17.45 4.41
N PHE A 270 11.79 16.57 3.55
CA PHE A 270 12.44 16.25 2.27
C PHE A 270 12.60 17.50 1.39
N ILE A 271 11.52 18.30 1.24
CA ILE A 271 11.55 19.54 0.45
C ILE A 271 12.57 20.53 1.01
N GLN A 272 12.59 20.75 2.33
CA GLN A 272 13.52 21.67 2.99
C GLN A 272 14.99 21.24 2.91
N THR A 273 15.24 19.94 2.69
CA THR A 273 16.59 19.37 2.65
C THR A 273 17.09 19.06 1.22
N GLY A 274 16.35 19.52 0.20
CA GLY A 274 16.80 19.52 -1.20
C GLY A 274 15.91 18.75 -2.19
N ASP A 275 14.90 18.01 -1.73
CA ASP A 275 13.93 17.32 -2.60
C ASP A 275 12.78 18.26 -3.03
N GLU A 276 13.11 19.44 -3.54
CA GLU A 276 12.12 20.47 -3.95
C GLU A 276 11.15 19.96 -5.04
N TRP A 277 11.56 18.96 -5.82
CA TRP A 277 10.72 18.28 -6.81
C TRP A 277 9.47 17.62 -6.20
N MET A 278 9.42 17.39 -4.89
CA MET A 278 8.23 16.87 -4.20
C MET A 278 7.17 17.95 -3.91
N GLN A 279 7.47 19.24 -4.09
CA GLN A 279 6.53 20.34 -3.80
C GLN A 279 5.18 20.19 -4.52
N PRO A 280 5.12 19.85 -5.83
CA PRO A 280 3.83 19.64 -6.51
C PRO A 280 2.98 18.53 -5.86
N LEU A 281 3.61 17.47 -5.36
CA LEU A 281 2.92 16.38 -4.65
C LEU A 281 2.37 16.85 -3.30
N ALA A 282 3.11 17.69 -2.59
CA ALA A 282 2.67 18.28 -1.33
C ALA A 282 1.48 19.22 -1.51
N ASP A 283 1.50 20.03 -2.57
CA ASP A 283 0.42 20.94 -2.92
C ASP A 283 -0.83 20.16 -3.34
N PHE A 284 -0.67 19.14 -4.19
CA PHE A 284 -1.76 18.25 -4.59
C PHE A 284 -2.39 17.53 -3.40
N ARG A 285 -1.59 17.00 -2.46
CA ARG A 285 -2.09 16.38 -1.24
C ARG A 285 -2.92 17.37 -0.41
N THR A 286 -2.43 18.59 -0.24
CA THR A 286 -3.10 19.64 0.53
C THR A 286 -4.42 20.02 -0.13
N TRP A 287 -4.39 20.25 -1.45
CA TRP A 287 -5.58 20.46 -2.26
C TRP A 287 -6.59 19.31 -2.12
N LEU A 288 -6.17 18.05 -2.28
CA LEU A 288 -7.05 16.89 -2.20
C LEU A 288 -7.75 16.76 -0.84
N LYS A 289 -7.03 17.15 0.22
CA LYS A 289 -7.56 17.17 1.59
C LYS A 289 -8.58 18.29 1.82
N GLU A 290 -8.43 19.44 1.19
CA GLU A 290 -9.43 20.52 1.25
C GLU A 290 -10.62 20.20 0.34
N TYR A 291 -10.33 19.66 -0.84
CA TYR A 291 -11.30 19.29 -1.85
C TYR A 291 -12.33 18.29 -1.32
N ARG A 292 -11.92 17.28 -0.54
CA ARG A 292 -12.84 16.28 0.02
C ARG A 292 -13.88 16.82 1.00
N GLU A 293 -13.64 18.00 1.59
CA GLU A 293 -14.52 18.62 2.59
C GLU A 293 -15.58 19.51 1.93
N ARG A 294 -15.45 19.77 0.62
CA ARG A 294 -16.43 20.53 -0.16
C ARG A 294 -17.72 19.73 -0.38
N PRO A 295 -18.90 20.24 -0.02
CA PRO A 295 -20.15 19.49 -0.23
C PRO A 295 -20.53 19.30 -1.69
N ASP A 296 -20.23 20.27 -2.56
CA ASP A 296 -20.58 20.28 -3.99
C ASP A 296 -19.88 19.18 -4.81
N VAL A 297 -18.77 18.65 -4.31
CA VAL A 297 -18.03 17.57 -4.97
C VAL A 297 -18.43 16.19 -4.45
N ARG A 298 -19.42 16.09 -3.55
CA ARG A 298 -19.86 14.85 -2.91
C ARG A 298 -21.30 14.52 -3.27
N MET A 299 -21.56 13.25 -3.55
CA MET A 299 -22.92 12.76 -3.70
C MET A 299 -23.65 12.78 -2.35
N GLU A 300 -24.97 13.01 -2.34
CA GLU A 300 -25.78 13.08 -1.11
C GLU A 300 -26.06 11.73 -0.46
N ARG A 301 -25.86 10.64 -1.21
CA ARG A 301 -26.06 9.26 -0.77
C ARG A 301 -24.76 8.48 -0.82
N ARG A 302 -24.53 7.68 0.22
CA ARG A 302 -23.45 6.70 0.27
C ARG A 302 -23.73 5.51 -0.64
N ARG A 303 -22.69 4.73 -0.93
CA ARG A 303 -22.80 3.52 -1.79
C ARG A 303 -23.68 2.41 -1.19
N ASP A 304 -23.92 2.43 0.12
CA ASP A 304 -24.84 1.51 0.80
C ASP A 304 -26.30 2.00 0.78
N GLY A 305 -26.58 3.14 0.12
CA GLY A 305 -27.89 3.76 0.03
C GLY A 305 -28.24 4.68 1.21
N THR A 306 -27.39 4.77 2.23
CA THR A 306 -27.65 5.65 3.39
C THR A 306 -27.43 7.12 3.04
N GLU A 307 -28.23 8.00 3.65
CA GLU A 307 -28.07 9.45 3.51
C GLU A 307 -26.80 9.95 4.21
N GLY A 308 -26.13 10.91 3.57
CA GLY A 308 -24.91 11.54 4.06
C GLY A 308 -23.82 11.58 3.00
N PRO A 309 -22.67 12.23 3.29
CA PRO A 309 -21.66 12.54 2.28
C PRO A 309 -21.09 11.27 1.64
N GLY A 310 -21.56 11.02 0.42
CA GLY A 310 -21.28 9.86 -0.40
C GLY A 310 -19.94 9.95 -1.14
N PRO A 311 -19.75 9.17 -2.21
CA PRO A 311 -18.58 9.26 -3.07
C PRO A 311 -18.39 10.64 -3.70
N PHE A 312 -17.22 10.88 -4.29
CA PHE A 312 -17.02 11.99 -5.21
C PHE A 312 -17.97 11.92 -6.41
N THR A 313 -18.48 13.08 -6.83
CA THR A 313 -19.30 13.22 -8.03
C THR A 313 -18.52 12.86 -9.29
N PRO A 314 -19.21 12.51 -10.40
CA PRO A 314 -18.58 12.29 -11.70
C PRO A 314 -17.58 13.38 -12.11
N ALA A 315 -17.99 14.65 -12.01
CA ALA A 315 -17.16 15.81 -12.35
C ALA A 315 -15.92 15.87 -11.45
N ALA A 316 -16.08 15.64 -10.16
CA ALA A 316 -14.97 15.67 -9.20
C ALA A 316 -13.94 14.56 -9.48
N ARG A 317 -14.38 13.36 -9.85
CA ARG A 317 -13.47 12.27 -10.22
C ARG A 317 -12.66 12.61 -11.47
N LYS A 318 -13.27 13.24 -12.47
CA LYS A 318 -12.59 13.72 -13.68
C LYS A 318 -11.56 14.82 -13.35
N GLU A 319 -11.91 15.76 -12.48
CA GLU A 319 -11.00 16.83 -12.04
C GLU A 319 -9.78 16.27 -11.30
N VAL A 320 -9.97 15.34 -10.36
CA VAL A 320 -8.87 14.72 -9.63
C VAL A 320 -7.92 13.98 -10.59
N LEU A 321 -8.45 13.27 -11.60
CA LEU A 321 -7.63 12.57 -12.59
C LEU A 321 -6.78 13.54 -13.42
N ALA A 322 -7.38 14.64 -13.90
CA ALA A 322 -6.65 15.64 -14.67
C ALA A 322 -5.52 16.27 -13.85
N ARG A 323 -5.80 16.70 -12.62
CA ARG A 323 -4.79 17.26 -11.71
C ARG A 323 -3.69 16.26 -11.34
N LEU A 324 -4.01 14.97 -11.25
CA LEU A 324 -3.01 13.93 -11.01
C LEU A 324 -2.01 13.85 -12.18
N PHE A 325 -2.49 13.90 -13.43
CA PHE A 325 -1.61 13.96 -14.59
C PHE A 325 -0.79 15.25 -14.67
N GLU A 326 -1.35 16.39 -14.26
CA GLU A 326 -0.57 17.62 -14.12
C GLU A 326 0.62 17.44 -13.16
N GLN A 327 0.40 16.76 -12.04
CA GLN A 327 1.49 16.44 -11.10
C GLN A 327 2.48 15.47 -11.72
N GLU A 328 2.00 14.44 -12.43
CA GLU A 328 2.83 13.47 -13.12
C GLU A 328 3.81 14.15 -14.09
N CYS A 329 3.31 15.11 -14.88
CA CYS A 329 4.14 15.92 -15.76
C CYS A 329 5.09 16.86 -15.00
N ALA A 330 4.64 17.46 -13.89
CA ALA A 330 5.46 18.37 -13.09
C ALA A 330 6.65 17.67 -12.43
N VAL A 331 6.47 16.44 -11.92
CA VAL A 331 7.54 15.68 -11.27
C VAL A 331 8.30 14.75 -12.22
N GLY A 332 7.76 14.46 -13.41
CA GLY A 332 8.38 13.58 -14.40
C GLY A 332 8.42 12.10 -13.99
N ILE A 333 7.54 11.68 -13.09
CA ILE A 333 7.44 10.32 -12.55
C ILE A 333 6.03 9.82 -12.75
N GLN A 334 5.85 8.59 -13.22
CA GLN A 334 4.53 7.96 -13.32
C GLN A 334 3.88 7.77 -11.94
N LEU A 335 2.77 8.46 -11.69
CA LEU A 335 2.04 8.42 -10.40
C LEU A 335 0.84 7.46 -10.45
N ILE A 336 0.31 7.18 -11.65
CA ILE A 336 -0.79 6.25 -11.88
C ILE A 336 -0.43 5.24 -12.98
N SER A 337 -0.77 3.97 -12.78
CA SER A 337 -0.52 2.93 -13.77
C SER A 337 -1.57 2.89 -14.88
N ASP A 338 -1.18 2.38 -16.06
CA ASP A 338 -2.12 2.22 -17.18
C ASP A 338 -3.25 1.25 -16.85
N ASP A 339 -2.96 0.20 -16.06
CA ASP A 339 -3.97 -0.74 -15.55
C ASP A 339 -4.99 -0.05 -14.63
N GLU A 340 -4.57 0.91 -13.81
CA GLU A 340 -5.47 1.71 -13.00
C GLU A 340 -6.34 2.62 -13.87
N ILE A 341 -5.81 3.20 -14.94
CA ILE A 341 -6.59 4.02 -15.89
C ILE A 341 -7.66 3.16 -16.56
N ILE A 342 -7.32 1.94 -17.01
CA ILE A 342 -8.28 0.99 -17.60
C ILE A 342 -9.37 0.64 -16.58
N PHE A 343 -9.00 0.38 -15.32
CA PHE A 343 -9.98 0.11 -14.28
C PHE A 343 -10.87 1.31 -13.97
N ILE A 344 -10.31 2.52 -13.90
CA ILE A 344 -11.04 3.77 -13.70
C ILE A 344 -12.06 3.95 -14.81
N GLN A 345 -11.65 3.78 -16.08
CA GLN A 345 -12.56 3.86 -17.21
C GLN A 345 -13.68 2.83 -17.10
N SER A 346 -13.34 1.57 -16.81
CA SER A 346 -14.34 0.52 -16.63
C SER A 346 -15.32 0.83 -15.51
N ALA A 347 -14.86 1.41 -14.40
CA ALA A 347 -15.72 1.81 -13.28
C ALA A 347 -16.63 2.97 -13.65
N TRP A 348 -16.11 3.97 -14.37
CA TRP A 348 -16.90 5.12 -14.82
C TRP A 348 -17.92 4.73 -15.87
N SER A 349 -17.58 3.85 -16.83
CA SER A 349 -18.54 3.36 -17.83
C SER A 349 -19.70 2.56 -17.25
N SER A 350 -19.51 1.94 -16.09
CA SER A 350 -20.61 1.29 -15.37
C SER A 350 -21.46 2.26 -14.52
N GLU A 351 -20.98 3.47 -14.27
CA GLU A 351 -21.63 4.41 -13.34
C GLU A 351 -22.19 5.66 -14.02
N PHE A 352 -21.47 6.29 -14.95
CA PHE A 352 -21.86 7.59 -15.54
C PHE A 352 -21.18 7.97 -16.87
N ASP A 353 -20.08 7.31 -17.29
CA ASP A 353 -19.21 7.82 -18.36
C ASP A 353 -19.22 6.93 -19.60
N LEU A 354 -19.97 7.33 -20.63
CA LEU A 354 -20.05 6.55 -21.85
C LEU A 354 -18.91 6.83 -22.85
N ASN A 355 -18.28 8.01 -22.77
CA ASN A 355 -17.41 8.58 -23.80
C ASN A 355 -15.92 8.32 -23.57
N ASP A 356 -15.57 7.28 -22.82
CA ASP A 356 -14.21 6.93 -22.44
C ASP A 356 -13.33 8.11 -21.95
N SER A 357 -13.91 8.94 -21.08
CA SER A 357 -13.29 10.20 -20.64
C SER A 357 -11.95 10.01 -19.91
N ALA A 358 -11.77 8.93 -19.14
CA ALA A 358 -10.52 8.68 -18.44
C ALA A 358 -9.37 8.40 -19.42
N ILE A 359 -9.64 7.62 -20.47
CA ILE A 359 -8.68 7.34 -21.54
C ILE A 359 -8.41 8.61 -22.34
N ALA A 360 -9.47 9.38 -22.65
CA ALA A 360 -9.32 10.67 -23.35
C ALA A 360 -8.48 11.68 -22.56
N VAL A 361 -8.66 11.75 -21.23
CA VAL A 361 -7.79 12.58 -20.36
C VAL A 361 -6.36 12.06 -20.41
N ALA A 362 -6.14 10.75 -20.25
CA ALA A 362 -4.80 10.18 -20.30
C ALA A 362 -4.07 10.50 -21.64
N ALA A 363 -4.78 10.41 -22.76
CA ALA A 363 -4.25 10.71 -24.09
C ALA A 363 -3.77 12.18 -24.22
N LYS A 364 -4.44 13.14 -23.56
CA LYS A 364 -4.01 14.56 -23.55
C LYS A 364 -2.64 14.76 -22.91
N TYR A 365 -2.26 13.89 -21.98
CA TYR A 365 -0.95 13.93 -21.30
C TYR A 365 0.03 12.92 -21.91
N GLY A 366 -0.21 12.46 -23.15
CA GLY A 366 0.72 11.59 -23.89
C GLY A 366 0.69 10.12 -23.50
N ARG A 367 -0.30 9.67 -22.72
CA ARG A 367 -0.46 8.25 -22.36
C ARG A 367 -1.24 7.50 -23.44
N SER A 368 -0.66 6.42 -23.96
CA SER A 368 -1.35 5.52 -24.91
C SER A 368 -1.92 4.32 -24.16
N VAL A 369 -3.11 4.50 -23.59
CA VAL A 369 -3.81 3.42 -22.86
C VAL A 369 -4.85 2.80 -23.79
N GLN A 370 -4.57 1.60 -24.30
CA GLN A 370 -5.55 0.85 -25.08
C GLN A 370 -6.30 -0.10 -24.16
N ARG A 371 -7.62 0.07 -24.08
CA ARG A 371 -8.48 -0.97 -23.53
C ARG A 371 -8.42 -2.14 -24.51
N GLY A 372 -8.17 -3.36 -24.03
CA GLY A 372 -8.41 -4.56 -24.83
C GLY A 372 -9.83 -4.45 -25.38
N THR A 373 -9.95 -4.27 -26.69
CA THR A 373 -11.20 -3.91 -27.34
C THR A 373 -12.17 -5.08 -27.16
N PRO A 374 -13.37 -4.90 -26.61
CA PRO A 374 -14.47 -5.73 -27.06
C PRO A 374 -14.62 -5.37 -28.53
N MET A 375 -14.14 -6.27 -29.40
CA MET A 375 -14.13 -6.22 -30.87
C MET A 375 -14.76 -4.95 -31.47
N PRO A 376 -13.98 -4.00 -32.02
CA PRO A 376 -14.57 -2.79 -32.57
C PRO A 376 -15.41 -3.20 -33.78
N LEU A 377 -16.66 -2.71 -33.83
CA LEU A 377 -17.40 -2.64 -35.08
C LEU A 377 -16.54 -1.86 -36.07
N ASN A 378 -16.42 -2.34 -37.30
CA ASN A 378 -15.69 -1.60 -38.32
C ASN A 378 -16.42 -0.29 -38.70
N ASP A 379 -15.75 0.66 -39.35
CA ASP A 379 -16.32 1.97 -39.67
C ASP A 379 -17.67 1.89 -40.42
N ASN A 380 -17.87 0.86 -41.24
CA ASN A 380 -19.14 0.63 -41.95
C ASN A 380 -20.25 0.11 -41.01
N GLU A 381 -19.91 -0.79 -40.08
CA GLU A 381 -20.82 -1.31 -39.06
C GLU A 381 -21.21 -0.24 -38.05
N GLN A 382 -20.28 0.66 -37.70
CA GLN A 382 -20.54 1.76 -36.79
C GLN A 382 -21.46 2.82 -37.43
N SER A 383 -21.21 3.20 -38.70
CA SER A 383 -22.11 4.09 -39.45
C SER A 383 -23.50 3.49 -39.62
N LEU A 384 -23.59 2.19 -39.91
CA LEU A 384 -24.86 1.48 -40.03
C LEU A 384 -25.62 1.44 -38.69
N LEU A 385 -24.90 1.25 -37.58
CA LEU A 385 -25.49 1.23 -36.26
C LEU A 385 -26.01 2.61 -35.85
N GLU A 386 -25.28 3.69 -36.18
CA GLU A 386 -25.73 5.07 -35.98
C GLU A 386 -27.00 5.38 -36.79
N ASP A 387 -27.04 4.95 -38.06
CA ASP A 387 -28.20 5.13 -38.94
C ASP A 387 -29.45 4.38 -38.41
N ILE A 388 -29.29 3.11 -38.02
CA ILE A 388 -30.39 2.27 -37.48
C ILE A 388 -30.83 2.79 -36.10
N ALA A 389 -29.89 3.19 -35.25
CA ALA A 389 -30.20 3.76 -33.95
C ALA A 389 -30.98 5.08 -34.11
N ALA A 390 -30.59 5.95 -35.06
CA ALA A 390 -31.33 7.16 -35.38
C ALA A 390 -32.74 6.88 -35.93
N GLU A 391 -32.91 5.87 -36.79
CA GLU A 391 -34.22 5.46 -37.32
C GLU A 391 -35.19 5.01 -36.21
N HIS A 392 -34.66 4.32 -35.20
CA HIS A 392 -35.45 3.82 -34.07
C HIS A 392 -35.47 4.74 -32.84
N GLY A 393 -34.85 5.93 -32.91
CA GLY A 393 -34.77 6.86 -31.79
C GLY A 393 -33.98 6.33 -30.59
N LEU A 394 -33.02 5.43 -30.84
CA LEU A 394 -32.15 4.83 -29.84
C LEU A 394 -30.82 5.59 -29.78
N ASN A 395 -30.22 5.67 -28.59
CA ASN A 395 -28.87 6.20 -28.45
C ASN A 395 -27.84 5.18 -28.99
N PRO A 396 -27.04 5.53 -30.02
CA PRO A 396 -26.05 4.63 -30.63
C PRO A 396 -25.05 4.04 -29.63
N ASP A 397 -24.66 4.81 -28.60
CA ASP A 397 -23.70 4.39 -27.58
C ASP A 397 -24.24 3.26 -26.69
N ILE A 398 -25.56 3.24 -26.45
CA ILE A 398 -26.20 2.17 -25.69
C ILE A 398 -26.19 0.89 -26.52
N VAL A 399 -26.55 0.99 -27.80
CA VAL A 399 -26.65 -0.16 -28.71
C VAL A 399 -25.27 -0.80 -28.87
N ALA A 400 -24.21 0.00 -29.09
CA ALA A 400 -22.84 -0.48 -29.16
C ALA A 400 -22.38 -1.21 -27.88
N LYS A 401 -22.82 -0.76 -26.70
CA LYS A 401 -22.47 -1.40 -25.42
C LYS A 401 -23.24 -2.67 -25.16
N VAL A 402 -24.50 -2.75 -25.59
CA VAL A 402 -25.28 -4.00 -25.55
C VAL A 402 -24.63 -5.04 -26.45
N LEU A 403 -24.16 -4.65 -27.65
CA LEU A 403 -23.37 -5.51 -28.53
C LEU A 403 -22.06 -5.96 -27.87
N ALA A 404 -21.35 -5.08 -27.16
CA ALA A 404 -20.12 -5.46 -26.45
C ALA A 404 -20.34 -6.52 -25.35
N LEU A 405 -21.56 -6.65 -24.79
CA LEU A 405 -21.88 -7.70 -23.83
C LEU A 405 -21.88 -9.10 -24.46
N GLU A 406 -22.15 -9.22 -25.76
CA GLU A 406 -22.08 -10.50 -26.47
C GLU A 406 -20.65 -11.07 -26.40
N THR A 407 -19.66 -10.22 -26.63
CA THR A 407 -18.24 -10.58 -26.54
C THR A 407 -17.81 -10.91 -25.11
N GLU A 408 -18.39 -10.24 -24.11
CA GLU A 408 -18.09 -10.50 -22.69
C GLU A 408 -18.74 -11.79 -22.18
N PHE A 409 -19.88 -12.18 -22.76
CA PHE A 409 -20.61 -13.40 -22.42
C PHE A 409 -20.79 -14.31 -23.64
N PRO A 410 -19.69 -14.83 -24.24
CA PRO A 410 -19.76 -15.63 -25.46
C PRO A 410 -20.42 -17.00 -25.23
N ASN A 411 -20.55 -17.41 -23.97
CA ASN A 411 -21.24 -18.65 -23.57
C ASN A 411 -22.09 -18.40 -22.31
N LEU A 412 -23.41 -18.53 -22.46
CA LEU A 412 -24.41 -18.29 -21.42
C LEU A 412 -24.72 -19.53 -20.56
N ASP A 413 -24.08 -20.66 -20.81
CA ASP A 413 -24.26 -21.90 -20.05
C ASP A 413 -23.29 -22.00 -18.86
N ARG A 414 -22.34 -21.07 -18.76
CA ARG A 414 -21.49 -20.92 -17.57
C ARG A 414 -22.35 -20.52 -16.37
N TRP A 415 -22.18 -21.23 -15.25
CA TRP A 415 -22.87 -20.93 -14.00
C TRP A 415 -22.59 -19.47 -13.56
N GLY A 416 -23.66 -18.70 -13.33
CA GLY A 416 -23.60 -17.27 -12.98
C GLY A 416 -23.63 -16.30 -14.16
N ALA A 417 -23.38 -16.74 -15.40
CA ALA A 417 -23.31 -15.86 -16.57
C ALA A 417 -24.65 -15.15 -16.89
N ARG A 418 -25.78 -15.88 -16.81
CA ARG A 418 -27.11 -15.29 -17.07
C ARG A 418 -27.53 -14.26 -16.01
N PRO A 419 -27.36 -14.53 -14.68
CA PRO A 419 -27.56 -13.51 -13.66
C PRO A 419 -26.67 -12.27 -13.84
N ASP A 420 -25.39 -12.46 -14.16
CA ASP A 420 -24.44 -11.35 -14.34
C ASP A 420 -24.73 -10.51 -15.58
N LEU A 421 -25.08 -11.16 -16.70
CA LEU A 421 -25.53 -10.48 -17.92
C LEU A 421 -26.79 -9.64 -17.66
N ARG A 422 -27.80 -10.21 -16.97
CA ARG A 422 -29.02 -9.49 -16.61
C ARG A 422 -28.75 -8.29 -15.73
N ARG A 423 -27.84 -8.43 -14.76
CA ARG A 423 -27.42 -7.31 -13.90
C ARG A 423 -26.77 -6.21 -14.73
N LYS A 424 -25.84 -6.54 -15.63
CA LYS A 424 -25.18 -5.55 -16.49
C LYS A 424 -26.12 -4.86 -17.48
N LEU A 425 -27.06 -5.59 -18.07
CA LEU A 425 -28.12 -5.01 -18.89
C LEU A 425 -28.98 -4.04 -18.09
N SER A 426 -29.39 -4.42 -16.87
CA SER A 426 -30.14 -3.54 -15.98
C SER A 426 -29.35 -2.29 -15.60
N ASP A 427 -28.06 -2.43 -15.31
CA ASP A 427 -27.17 -1.31 -14.99
C ASP A 427 -27.07 -0.35 -16.19
N LEU A 428 -26.86 -0.86 -17.41
CA LEU A 428 -26.79 -0.05 -18.64
C LEU A 428 -28.10 0.72 -18.92
N ILE A 429 -29.25 0.06 -18.76
CA ILE A 429 -30.57 0.69 -18.95
C ILE A 429 -30.78 1.81 -17.93
N SER A 430 -30.43 1.58 -16.66
CA SER A 430 -30.58 2.61 -15.62
C SER A 430 -29.72 3.84 -15.85
N VAL A 431 -28.52 3.65 -16.42
CA VAL A 431 -27.59 4.74 -16.78
C VAL A 431 -28.14 5.53 -17.97
N ALA A 432 -28.74 4.85 -18.94
CA ALA A 432 -29.38 5.48 -20.09
C ALA A 432 -30.57 6.37 -19.68
N GLU A 433 -31.48 5.84 -18.86
CA GLU A 433 -32.64 6.59 -18.36
C GLU A 433 -32.23 7.85 -17.58
N SER A 434 -31.13 7.76 -16.82
CA SER A 434 -30.60 8.88 -16.04
C SER A 434 -29.99 9.99 -16.92
N ASN A 435 -29.44 9.62 -18.08
CA ASN A 435 -28.83 10.57 -19.01
C ASN A 435 -29.88 11.29 -19.87
N GLU A 436 -30.93 10.61 -20.33
CA GLU A 436 -32.03 11.24 -21.08
C GLU A 436 -32.77 12.28 -20.24
N ALA A 437 -32.96 12.01 -18.94
CA ALA A 437 -33.58 12.93 -17.99
C ALA A 437 -32.73 14.19 -17.69
N SER A 438 -31.45 14.21 -18.05
CA SER A 438 -30.56 15.37 -17.89
C SER A 438 -30.46 16.24 -19.15
N THR A 439 -30.98 15.76 -20.28
CA THR A 439 -30.97 16.45 -21.59
C THR A 439 -32.33 17.02 -22.01
N ALA A 440 -33.40 16.71 -21.27
CA ALA A 440 -34.73 17.33 -21.38
C ALA A 440 -34.86 18.49 -20.37
#